data_AF-A0AAV6B5N3-F1
#
_entry.id   AF-A0AAV6B5N3-F1
#
_cell.length_a   1.000
_cell.length_b   1.000
_cell.length_c   1.000
_cell.angle_alpha   90.00
_cell.angle_beta   90.00
_cell.angle_gamma   90.00
#
_symmetry.space_group_name_H-M   'P 1'
#
loop_
_entity.id
_entity.type
_entity.pdbx_description
1 polymer ?
#
loop_
_entity_poly.entity_id
_entity_poly.type
_entity_poly.pdbx_seq_one_letter_code
_entity_poly.pdbx_strand_id
1 'polypeptide(L)'
;RTLSDLDKYRAAGGQMNWLLLGKPDWDKNPHLIAEAAKRKPIGISPHGALGERLLREKKLDVLTDLLKRIRDQGVLVGLSAHNPALIELAEEKGWDVDYYMCCLYYLTRPREEFQKLLGGHLPLGEIYLPDDPPKMFKVIQGTRKPCLAYKLLAAGRRIESTGQVKQAFETALGNIKPTDAVIVGMYQQLSDQVGENAAIVRELCSRAAR
;
A
#
# COMPACT_ATOMS: atom_id res chain seq x y z
N ARG A 1 -10.24 -2.44 10.46
CA ARG A 1 -10.55 -1.34 11.39
C ARG A 1 -11.45 -0.35 10.68
N THR A 2 -12.36 0.28 11.39
CA THR A 2 -13.33 1.25 10.84
C THR A 2 -13.03 2.66 11.35
N LEU A 3 -13.65 3.67 10.77
CA LEU A 3 -13.58 5.04 11.30
C LEU A 3 -14.13 5.14 12.74
N SER A 4 -15.07 4.28 13.13
CA SER A 4 -15.54 4.22 14.52
C SER A 4 -14.45 3.75 15.50
N ASP A 5 -13.52 2.88 15.05
CA ASP A 5 -12.40 2.46 15.91
C ASP A 5 -11.46 3.64 16.20
N LEU A 6 -11.24 4.51 15.19
CA LEU A 6 -10.44 5.73 15.33
C LEU A 6 -11.14 6.72 16.28
N ASP A 7 -12.45 6.91 16.14
CA ASP A 7 -13.22 7.83 16.99
C ASP A 7 -13.12 7.40 18.47
N LYS A 8 -13.23 6.09 18.76
CA LYS A 8 -13.03 5.54 20.12
C LYS A 8 -11.60 5.75 20.62
N TYR A 9 -10.59 5.53 19.77
CA TYR A 9 -9.19 5.76 20.13
C TYR A 9 -8.91 7.23 20.46
N ARG A 10 -9.48 8.18 19.70
CA ARG A 10 -9.37 9.62 19.97
C ARG A 10 -10.09 10.01 21.26
N ALA A 11 -11.29 9.47 21.51
CA ALA A 11 -12.03 9.72 22.75
C ALA A 11 -11.27 9.24 23.99
N ALA A 12 -10.45 8.18 23.85
CA ALA A 12 -9.54 7.70 24.89
C ALA A 12 -8.23 8.51 25.00
N GLY A 13 -8.10 9.66 24.33
CA GLY A 13 -6.93 10.54 24.38
C GLY A 13 -5.81 10.19 23.39
N GLY A 14 -6.03 9.26 22.47
CA GLY A 14 -5.01 8.81 21.52
C GLY A 14 -4.59 9.88 20.49
N GLN A 15 -3.29 9.99 20.21
CA GLN A 15 -2.70 11.07 19.38
C GLN A 15 -1.99 10.58 18.09
N MET A 16 -2.05 9.29 17.77
CA MET A 16 -1.39 8.70 16.59
C MET A 16 -1.75 9.40 15.25
N ASN A 17 -0.78 9.65 14.38
CA ASN A 17 -1.02 10.07 13.00
C ASN A 17 -1.49 8.90 12.13
N TRP A 18 -2.32 9.16 11.11
CA TRP A 18 -2.90 8.08 10.31
C TRP A 18 -3.12 8.47 8.86
N LEU A 19 -2.97 7.48 7.98
CA LEU A 19 -3.30 7.54 6.56
C LEU A 19 -4.60 6.78 6.31
N LEU A 20 -5.42 7.29 5.40
CA LEU A 20 -6.65 6.64 4.99
C LEU A 20 -6.45 5.93 3.64
N LEU A 21 -6.72 4.63 3.62
CA LEU A 21 -6.94 3.91 2.36
C LEU A 21 -8.45 3.89 2.07
N GLY A 22 -8.82 4.43 0.91
CA GLY A 22 -10.20 4.46 0.45
C GLY A 22 -10.80 3.09 0.17
N LYS A 23 -12.12 3.05 -0.02
CA LYS A 23 -12.82 1.81 -0.37
C LYS A 23 -12.79 1.58 -1.90
N PRO A 24 -12.92 0.32 -2.37
CA PRO A 24 -12.85 0.00 -3.80
C PRO A 24 -13.97 0.58 -4.69
N ASP A 25 -14.99 1.17 -4.08
CA ASP A 25 -16.22 1.69 -4.71
C ASP A 25 -16.35 3.23 -4.62
N TRP A 26 -15.27 3.93 -4.28
CA TRP A 26 -15.27 5.39 -4.18
C TRP A 26 -15.53 6.13 -5.49
N ASP A 27 -15.39 5.48 -6.65
CA ASP A 27 -15.89 6.00 -7.93
C ASP A 27 -17.41 6.18 -7.91
N LYS A 28 -18.14 5.33 -7.19
CA LYS A 28 -19.59 5.42 -7.02
C LYS A 28 -19.99 6.30 -5.84
N ASN A 29 -19.11 6.42 -4.85
CA ASN A 29 -19.35 7.12 -3.59
C ASN A 29 -18.29 8.20 -3.29
N PRO A 30 -18.03 9.17 -4.19
CA PRO A 30 -16.92 10.12 -4.04
C PRO A 30 -17.08 11.07 -2.85
N HIS A 31 -18.32 11.29 -2.38
CA HIS A 31 -18.62 12.11 -1.20
C HIS A 31 -17.99 11.56 0.09
N LEU A 32 -17.69 10.26 0.15
CA LEU A 32 -17.03 9.64 1.30
C LEU A 32 -15.60 10.15 1.54
N ILE A 33 -14.96 10.75 0.53
CA ILE A 33 -13.65 11.39 0.68
C ILE A 33 -13.73 12.53 1.70
N ALA A 34 -14.71 13.43 1.53
CA ALA A 34 -14.92 14.56 2.44
C ALA A 34 -15.30 14.09 3.85
N GLU A 35 -16.18 13.08 3.96
CA GLU A 35 -16.55 12.50 5.26
C GLU A 35 -15.36 11.90 6.01
N ALA A 36 -14.44 11.27 5.29
CA ALA A 36 -13.26 10.70 5.90
C ALA A 36 -12.21 11.78 6.25
N ALA A 37 -12.11 12.85 5.46
CA ALA A 37 -11.23 13.99 5.72
C ALA A 37 -11.57 14.75 7.01
N LYS A 38 -12.84 14.76 7.44
CA LYS A 38 -13.26 15.35 8.74
C LYS A 38 -12.48 14.82 9.95
N ARG A 39 -11.93 13.61 9.85
CA ARG A 39 -11.12 12.96 10.90
C ARG A 39 -9.62 13.28 10.80
N LYS A 40 -9.25 14.21 9.93
CA LYS A 40 -7.90 14.78 9.77
C LYS A 40 -6.82 13.69 9.59
N PRO A 41 -6.95 12.80 8.58
CA PRO A 41 -5.82 11.97 8.19
C PRO A 41 -4.69 12.86 7.67
N ILE A 42 -3.44 12.41 7.78
CA ILE A 42 -2.31 13.12 7.16
C ILE A 42 -2.35 12.99 5.63
N GLY A 43 -2.99 11.94 5.11
CA GLY A 43 -3.14 11.69 3.68
C GLY A 43 -4.21 10.64 3.38
N ILE A 44 -4.74 10.69 2.16
CA ILE A 44 -5.78 9.79 1.66
C ILE A 44 -5.33 9.22 0.32
N SER A 45 -5.51 7.91 0.13
CA SER A 45 -5.28 7.24 -1.16
C SER A 45 -6.52 6.49 -1.63
N PRO A 46 -6.94 6.58 -2.91
CA PRO A 46 -7.88 5.61 -3.48
C PRO A 46 -7.30 4.19 -3.37
N HIS A 47 -8.16 3.18 -3.22
CA HIS A 47 -7.72 1.79 -3.14
C HIS A 47 -7.04 1.36 -4.45
N GLY A 48 -5.93 0.61 -4.41
CA GLY A 48 -5.25 0.18 -5.65
C GLY A 48 -6.14 -0.60 -6.61
N ALA A 49 -6.95 -1.52 -6.09
CA ALA A 49 -7.92 -2.26 -6.90
C ALA A 49 -8.94 -1.37 -7.63
N LEU A 50 -9.30 -0.22 -7.05
CA LEU A 50 -10.15 0.78 -7.72
C LEU A 50 -9.38 1.43 -8.87
N GLY A 51 -8.19 1.98 -8.61
CA GLY A 51 -7.38 2.64 -9.62
C GLY A 51 -7.04 1.74 -10.81
N GLU A 52 -6.69 0.48 -10.55
CA GLU A 52 -6.36 -0.50 -11.58
C GLU A 52 -7.57 -0.97 -12.37
N ARG A 53 -8.73 -1.08 -11.72
CA ARG A 53 -9.99 -1.33 -12.42
C ARG A 53 -10.32 -0.18 -13.37
N LEU A 54 -10.24 1.06 -12.89
CA LEU A 54 -10.50 2.24 -13.71
C LEU A 54 -9.51 2.35 -14.88
N LEU A 55 -8.23 2.03 -14.68
CA LEU A 55 -7.25 1.95 -15.76
C LEU A 55 -7.68 0.93 -16.84
N ARG A 56 -8.07 -0.29 -16.44
CA ARG A 56 -8.53 -1.32 -17.40
C ARG A 56 -9.81 -0.92 -18.12
N GLU A 57 -10.72 -0.24 -17.44
CA GLU A 57 -11.96 0.30 -18.02
C GLU A 57 -11.73 1.56 -18.87
N LYS A 58 -10.48 2.04 -18.99
CA LYS A 58 -10.11 3.30 -19.69
C LYS A 58 -10.78 4.55 -19.08
N LYS A 59 -11.05 4.54 -17.78
CA LYS A 59 -11.68 5.62 -17.01
C LYS A 59 -10.68 6.33 -16.09
N LEU A 60 -9.55 6.74 -16.65
CA LEU A 60 -8.50 7.43 -15.88
C LEU A 60 -8.90 8.84 -15.46
N ASP A 61 -9.78 9.48 -16.21
CA ASP A 61 -10.44 10.74 -15.85
C ASP A 61 -11.10 10.62 -14.46
N VAL A 62 -11.89 9.55 -14.24
CA VAL A 62 -12.53 9.28 -12.95
C VAL A 62 -11.50 9.12 -11.83
N LEU A 63 -10.41 8.38 -12.07
CA LEU A 63 -9.34 8.21 -11.08
C LEU A 63 -8.68 9.56 -10.74
N THR A 64 -8.32 10.34 -11.75
CA THR A 64 -7.67 11.64 -11.55
C THR A 64 -8.60 12.65 -10.86
N ASP A 65 -9.91 12.57 -11.10
CA ASP A 65 -10.88 13.40 -10.39
C ASP A 65 -11.03 13.00 -8.91
N LEU A 66 -10.89 11.71 -8.57
CA LEU A 66 -10.81 11.30 -7.17
C LEU A 66 -9.55 11.86 -6.49
N LEU A 67 -8.40 11.88 -7.18
CA LEU A 67 -7.16 12.47 -6.66
C LEU A 67 -7.31 13.98 -6.41
N LYS A 68 -7.91 14.72 -7.36
CA LYS A 68 -8.22 16.15 -7.18
C LYS A 68 -9.15 16.38 -5.98
N ARG A 69 -10.22 15.59 -5.85
CA ARG A 69 -11.14 15.69 -4.70
C ARG A 69 -10.43 15.48 -3.36
N ILE A 70 -9.43 14.60 -3.31
CA ILE A 70 -8.60 14.41 -2.12
C ILE A 70 -7.74 15.65 -1.86
N ARG A 71 -7.08 16.20 -2.90
CA ARG A 71 -6.30 17.43 -2.80
C ARG A 71 -7.12 18.58 -2.25
N ASP A 72 -8.35 18.73 -2.73
CA ASP A 72 -9.30 19.78 -2.30
C ASP A 72 -9.68 19.69 -0.81
N GLN A 73 -9.48 18.54 -0.16
CA GLN A 73 -9.69 18.42 1.29
C GLN A 73 -8.50 18.95 2.12
N GLY A 74 -7.41 19.39 1.49
CA GLY A 74 -6.22 19.92 2.18
C GLY A 74 -5.37 18.86 2.86
N VAL A 75 -5.46 17.60 2.42
CA VAL A 75 -4.64 16.48 2.92
C VAL A 75 -3.66 16.01 1.83
N LEU A 76 -2.66 15.21 2.21
CA LEU A 76 -1.76 14.62 1.23
C LEU A 76 -2.50 13.63 0.32
N VAL A 77 -2.23 13.68 -0.98
CA VAL A 77 -2.81 12.81 -2.01
C VAL A 77 -1.92 11.61 -2.20
N GLY A 78 -2.43 10.42 -1.87
CA GLY A 78 -1.74 9.17 -2.14
C GLY A 78 -2.30 8.43 -3.35
N LEU A 79 -1.47 7.61 -3.98
CA LEU A 79 -1.91 6.61 -4.95
C LEU A 79 -1.49 5.22 -4.48
N SER A 80 -2.47 4.36 -4.18
CA SER A 80 -2.21 2.96 -3.88
C SER A 80 -2.23 2.12 -5.15
N ALA A 81 -1.32 1.15 -5.27
CA ALA A 81 -1.27 0.24 -6.39
C ALA A 81 -0.72 -1.14 -6.00
N HIS A 82 -1.28 -2.18 -6.61
CA HIS A 82 -0.73 -3.53 -6.72
C HIS A 82 0.07 -3.73 -8.01
N ASN A 83 -0.35 -3.07 -9.09
CA ASN A 83 0.32 -3.06 -10.38
C ASN A 83 1.40 -1.96 -10.40
N PRO A 84 2.69 -2.27 -10.57
CA PRO A 84 3.73 -1.26 -10.75
C PRO A 84 3.43 -0.29 -11.92
N ALA A 85 2.78 -0.77 -12.99
CA ALA A 85 2.50 0.06 -14.17
C ALA A 85 1.57 1.26 -13.89
N LEU A 86 0.73 1.19 -12.84
CA LEU A 86 -0.11 2.34 -12.47
C LEU A 86 0.72 3.48 -11.89
N ILE A 87 1.79 3.16 -11.14
CA ILE A 87 2.71 4.15 -10.58
C ILE A 87 3.58 4.73 -11.68
N GLU A 88 4.11 3.89 -12.59
CA GLU A 88 4.88 4.35 -13.76
C GLU A 88 4.06 5.31 -14.62
N LEU A 89 2.80 4.98 -14.88
CA LEU A 89 1.89 5.86 -15.60
C LEU A 89 1.64 7.19 -14.87
N ALA A 90 1.48 7.15 -13.54
CA ALA A 90 1.30 8.36 -12.74
C ALA A 90 2.53 9.30 -12.80
N GLU A 91 3.74 8.73 -12.79
CA GLU A 91 4.99 9.48 -12.97
C GLU A 91 5.11 10.02 -14.41
N GLU A 92 4.85 9.20 -15.43
CA GLU A 92 4.90 9.60 -16.85
C GLU A 92 3.94 10.75 -17.16
N LYS A 93 2.72 10.69 -16.62
CA LYS A 93 1.68 11.71 -16.81
C LYS A 93 1.80 12.89 -15.85
N GLY A 94 2.74 12.85 -14.90
CA GLY A 94 2.93 13.91 -13.92
C GLY A 94 1.70 14.14 -13.04
N TRP A 95 1.03 13.09 -12.58
CA TRP A 95 -0.13 13.22 -11.70
C TRP A 95 0.27 13.91 -10.38
N ASP A 96 -0.60 14.81 -9.91
CA ASP A 96 -0.46 15.52 -8.64
C ASP A 96 -0.75 14.58 -7.45
N VAL A 97 0.26 13.81 -7.08
CA VAL A 97 0.25 12.90 -5.93
C VAL A 97 1.50 13.16 -5.08
N ASP A 98 1.36 13.05 -3.76
CA ASP A 98 2.43 13.31 -2.80
C ASP A 98 3.20 12.05 -2.40
N TYR A 99 2.54 10.88 -2.41
CA TYR A 99 3.14 9.60 -2.03
C TYR A 99 2.49 8.42 -2.74
N TYR A 100 3.22 7.30 -2.80
CA TYR A 100 2.70 6.03 -3.30
C TYR A 100 2.52 5.01 -2.18
N MET A 101 1.48 4.18 -2.25
CA MET A 101 1.38 2.95 -1.45
C MET A 101 1.58 1.76 -2.38
N CYS A 102 2.69 1.05 -2.21
CA CYS A 102 3.21 0.11 -3.20
C CYS A 102 3.06 -1.33 -2.70
N CYS A 103 2.11 -2.10 -3.26
CA CYS A 103 2.01 -3.51 -2.91
C CYS A 103 3.20 -4.23 -3.50
N LEU A 104 3.89 -5.03 -2.70
CA LEU A 104 4.96 -5.88 -3.23
C LEU A 104 4.44 -7.03 -4.09
N TYR A 105 3.12 -7.24 -4.20
CA TYR A 105 2.51 -8.31 -4.97
C TYR A 105 1.37 -7.79 -5.85
N TYR A 106 1.30 -8.24 -7.11
CA TYR A 106 0.29 -7.79 -8.05
C TYR A 106 -1.04 -8.56 -7.88
N LEU A 107 -1.73 -8.31 -6.77
CA LEU A 107 -2.92 -9.05 -6.34
C LEU A 107 -4.16 -8.86 -7.23
N THR A 108 -4.20 -7.81 -8.03
CA THR A 108 -5.31 -7.46 -8.91
C THR A 108 -5.02 -7.80 -10.38
N ARG A 109 -3.97 -8.60 -10.61
CA ARG A 109 -3.61 -9.11 -11.92
C ARG A 109 -4.82 -9.79 -12.56
N PRO A 110 -5.14 -9.48 -13.84
CA PRO A 110 -6.26 -10.11 -14.53
C PRO A 110 -6.13 -11.63 -14.58
N ARG A 111 -7.28 -12.31 -14.48
CA ARG A 111 -7.35 -13.78 -14.53
C ARG A 111 -6.69 -14.35 -15.80
N GLU A 112 -6.90 -13.70 -16.94
CA GLU A 112 -6.32 -14.10 -18.23
C GLU A 112 -4.78 -14.07 -18.23
N GLU A 113 -4.19 -13.11 -17.51
CA GLU A 113 -2.73 -13.02 -17.38
C GLU A 113 -2.20 -14.16 -16.51
N PHE A 114 -2.89 -14.49 -15.40
CA PHE A 114 -2.54 -15.67 -14.62
C PHE A 114 -2.71 -16.97 -15.43
N GLN A 115 -3.71 -17.10 -16.30
CA GLN A 115 -3.87 -18.28 -17.16
C GLN A 115 -2.67 -18.45 -18.09
N LYS A 116 -2.17 -17.34 -18.67
CA LYS A 116 -0.97 -17.36 -19.51
C LYS A 116 0.28 -17.75 -18.72
N LEU A 117 0.45 -17.18 -17.52
CA LEU A 117 1.62 -17.42 -16.68
C LEU A 117 1.66 -18.82 -16.04
N LEU A 118 0.50 -19.38 -15.70
CA LEU A 118 0.36 -20.63 -14.95
C LEU A 118 -0.19 -21.79 -15.80
N GLY A 119 -0.18 -21.64 -17.14
CA GLY A 119 -0.61 -22.69 -18.07
C GLY A 119 -2.07 -23.12 -17.89
N GLY A 120 -2.96 -22.22 -17.50
CA GLY A 120 -4.39 -22.50 -17.26
C GLY A 120 -4.71 -23.14 -15.90
N HIS A 121 -3.73 -23.59 -15.13
CA HIS A 121 -3.91 -24.19 -13.80
C HIS A 121 -3.93 -23.10 -12.72
N LEU A 122 -5.05 -22.40 -12.60
CA LEU A 122 -5.21 -21.31 -11.64
C LEU A 122 -5.40 -21.82 -10.21
N PRO A 123 -4.50 -21.47 -9.27
CA PRO A 123 -4.72 -21.71 -7.85
C PRO A 123 -5.97 -20.99 -7.34
N LEU A 124 -6.57 -21.50 -6.26
CA LEU A 124 -7.64 -20.82 -5.56
C LEU A 124 -7.11 -19.69 -4.68
N GLY A 125 -7.87 -18.59 -4.61
CA GLY A 125 -7.56 -17.45 -3.74
C GLY A 125 -6.59 -16.44 -4.34
N GLU A 126 -6.06 -15.57 -3.47
CA GLU A 126 -5.04 -14.58 -3.84
C GLU A 126 -3.71 -15.26 -4.17
N ILE A 127 -3.11 -14.91 -5.31
CA ILE A 127 -1.84 -15.47 -5.79
C ILE A 127 -0.71 -14.47 -5.51
N TYR A 128 0.33 -14.94 -4.83
CA TYR A 128 1.50 -14.15 -4.44
C TYR A 128 2.72 -14.67 -5.20
N LEU A 129 3.01 -14.10 -6.37
CA LEU A 129 4.14 -14.55 -7.20
C LEU A 129 5.47 -14.02 -6.64
N PRO A 130 6.51 -14.87 -6.48
CA PRO A 130 7.83 -14.44 -6.01
C PRO A 130 8.51 -13.39 -6.89
N ASP A 131 8.14 -13.31 -8.16
CA ASP A 131 8.70 -12.35 -9.14
C ASP A 131 8.07 -10.95 -9.06
N ASP A 132 7.04 -10.75 -8.23
CA ASP A 132 6.37 -9.46 -8.13
C ASP A 132 7.13 -8.42 -7.30
N PRO A 133 7.68 -8.75 -6.10
CA PRO A 133 8.42 -7.78 -5.30
C PRO A 133 9.59 -7.12 -6.05
N PRO A 134 10.46 -7.85 -6.78
CA PRO A 134 11.54 -7.22 -7.55
C PRO A 134 11.05 -6.18 -8.58
N LYS A 135 9.90 -6.42 -9.22
CA LYS A 135 9.31 -5.48 -10.18
C LYS A 135 8.81 -4.22 -9.49
N MET A 136 8.13 -4.36 -8.36
CA MET A 136 7.67 -3.20 -7.58
C MET A 136 8.84 -2.42 -6.99
N PHE A 137 9.88 -3.09 -6.49
CA PHE A 137 11.08 -2.41 -5.98
C PHE A 137 11.77 -1.56 -7.04
N LYS A 138 11.87 -2.04 -8.28
CA LYS A 138 12.40 -1.25 -9.39
C LYS A 138 11.64 0.07 -9.60
N VAL A 139 10.31 0.04 -9.51
CA VAL A 139 9.48 1.26 -9.62
C VAL A 139 9.65 2.17 -8.40
N ILE A 140 9.69 1.61 -7.19
CA ILE A 140 9.93 2.37 -5.96
C ILE A 140 11.26 3.14 -6.04
N GLN A 141 12.32 2.51 -6.55
CA GLN A 141 13.62 3.15 -6.73
C GLN A 141 13.65 4.19 -7.86
N GLY A 142 12.77 4.05 -8.86
CA GLY A 142 12.69 4.95 -10.01
C GLY A 142 11.96 6.27 -9.73
N THR A 143 11.15 6.35 -8.69
CA THR A 143 10.42 7.58 -8.32
C THR A 143 11.13 8.38 -7.23
N ARG A 144 10.99 9.70 -7.29
CA ARG A 144 11.46 10.63 -6.24
C ARG A 144 10.48 10.75 -5.08
N LYS A 145 9.21 10.39 -5.27
CA LYS A 145 8.17 10.55 -4.25
C LYS A 145 8.33 9.49 -3.15
N PRO A 146 7.96 9.80 -1.89
CA PRO A 146 7.92 8.81 -0.83
C PRO A 146 7.04 7.60 -1.19
N CYS A 147 7.54 6.40 -0.94
CA CYS A 147 6.83 5.16 -1.14
C CYS A 147 6.55 4.46 0.21
N LEU A 148 5.35 3.93 0.35
CA LEU A 148 4.93 3.12 1.49
C LEU A 148 4.73 1.68 0.99
N ALA A 149 5.78 0.88 1.06
CA ALA A 149 5.74 -0.51 0.60
C ALA A 149 4.89 -1.37 1.53
N TYR A 150 3.99 -2.20 1.00
CA TYR A 150 3.13 -3.05 1.82
C TYR A 150 3.06 -4.49 1.31
N LYS A 151 2.56 -5.38 2.16
CA LYS A 151 2.48 -6.85 1.94
C LYS A 151 3.83 -7.57 1.87
N LEU A 152 4.89 -7.06 2.50
CA LEU A 152 6.18 -7.79 2.61
C LEU A 152 6.05 -9.21 3.20
N LEU A 153 5.06 -9.45 4.07
CA LEU A 153 4.78 -10.77 4.66
C LEU A 153 3.75 -11.61 3.87
N ALA A 154 3.43 -11.22 2.63
CA ALA A 154 2.45 -11.89 1.75
C ALA A 154 1.10 -12.18 2.44
N ALA A 155 0.63 -11.22 3.24
CA ALA A 155 -0.57 -11.35 4.08
C ALA A 155 -0.57 -12.63 4.96
N GLY A 156 0.56 -12.87 5.64
CA GLY A 156 0.70 -14.00 6.56
C GLY A 156 1.10 -15.31 5.88
N ARG A 157 1.47 -15.30 4.60
CA ARG A 157 1.99 -16.49 3.90
C ARG A 157 3.51 -16.64 4.04
N ARG A 158 4.19 -15.63 4.59
CA ARG A 158 5.64 -15.63 4.85
C ARG A 158 5.95 -15.32 6.32
N ILE A 159 5.39 -16.12 7.22
CA ILE A 159 5.54 -15.98 8.68
C ILE A 159 5.84 -17.30 9.39
N GLU A 160 6.36 -18.32 8.69
CA GLU A 160 6.62 -19.67 9.24
C GLU A 160 7.67 -19.68 10.35
N SER A 161 8.55 -18.68 10.39
CA SER A 161 9.53 -18.49 11.46
C SER A 161 9.89 -17.02 11.64
N THR A 162 10.43 -16.66 12.81
CA THR A 162 10.97 -15.33 13.08
C THR A 162 12.09 -14.95 12.10
N GLY A 163 12.90 -15.92 11.67
CA GLY A 163 13.92 -15.75 10.63
C GLY A 163 13.32 -15.37 9.27
N GLN A 164 12.23 -16.03 8.86
CA GLN A 164 11.53 -15.71 7.60
C GLN A 164 10.91 -14.31 7.65
N VAL A 165 10.31 -13.93 8.79
CA VAL A 165 9.78 -12.57 9.00
C VAL A 165 10.91 -11.55 8.87
N LYS A 166 12.02 -11.74 9.59
CA LYS A 166 13.18 -10.84 9.54
C LYS A 166 13.76 -10.71 8.12
N GLN A 167 13.87 -11.81 7.38
CA GLN A 167 14.34 -11.79 5.99
C GLN A 167 13.41 -10.98 5.08
N ALA A 168 12.10 -11.03 5.29
CA ALA A 168 11.15 -10.22 4.53
C ALA A 168 11.31 -8.72 4.82
N PHE A 169 11.56 -8.34 6.08
CA PHE A 169 11.91 -6.96 6.44
C PHE A 169 13.22 -6.51 5.81
N GLU A 170 14.27 -7.32 5.93
CA GLU A 170 15.60 -7.04 5.36
C GLU A 170 15.52 -6.86 3.84
N THR A 171 14.81 -7.75 3.15
CA THR A 171 14.58 -7.64 1.71
C THR A 171 13.86 -6.35 1.35
N ALA A 172 12.77 -6.01 2.06
CA ALA A 172 12.01 -4.79 1.76
C ALA A 172 12.82 -3.52 2.04
N LEU A 173 13.42 -3.41 3.23
CA LEU A 173 14.18 -2.23 3.64
C LEU A 173 15.44 -2.01 2.78
N GLY A 174 16.09 -3.09 2.34
CA GLY A 174 17.25 -3.01 1.44
C GLY A 174 16.93 -2.62 0.00
N ASN A 175 15.64 -2.64 -0.40
CA ASN A 175 15.22 -2.35 -1.77
C ASN A 175 14.34 -1.09 -1.91
N ILE A 176 13.96 -0.43 -0.81
CA ILE A 176 13.26 0.87 -0.83
C ILE A 176 14.23 2.02 -0.54
N LYS A 177 13.79 3.28 -0.75
CA LYS A 177 14.63 4.47 -0.53
C LYS A 177 14.72 4.80 0.98
N PRO A 178 15.77 5.51 1.44
CA PRO A 178 15.87 5.93 2.85
C PRO A 178 14.72 6.83 3.34
N THR A 179 14.00 7.48 2.42
CA THR A 179 12.82 8.32 2.70
C THR A 179 11.50 7.55 2.67
N ASP A 180 11.55 6.24 2.38
CA ASP A 180 10.38 5.38 2.27
C ASP A 180 10.08 4.68 3.60
N ALA A 181 8.90 4.06 3.70
CA ALA A 181 8.51 3.26 4.85
C ALA A 181 7.79 1.97 4.42
N VAL A 182 7.59 1.06 5.38
CA VAL A 182 6.83 -0.18 5.18
C VAL A 182 5.52 -0.17 5.98
N ILE A 183 4.45 -0.71 5.41
CA ILE A 183 3.17 -0.96 6.06
C ILE A 183 3.07 -2.46 6.34
N VAL A 184 3.08 -2.83 7.62
CA VAL A 184 3.08 -4.22 8.07
C VAL A 184 1.74 -4.54 8.71
N GLY A 185 1.07 -5.58 8.22
CA GLY A 185 -0.12 -6.13 8.87
C GLY A 185 0.27 -6.95 10.10
N MET A 186 -0.52 -6.85 11.17
CA MET A 186 -0.22 -7.46 12.46
C MET A 186 -1.46 -8.15 13.06
N TYR A 187 -1.24 -9.19 13.85
CA TYR A 187 -2.22 -9.93 14.63
C TYR A 187 -1.78 -10.03 16.09
N GLN A 188 -2.13 -9.01 16.88
CA GLN A 188 -1.66 -8.85 18.26
C GLN A 188 -2.31 -9.80 19.30
N GLN A 189 -3.12 -10.79 18.89
CA GLN A 189 -3.70 -11.73 19.85
C GLN A 189 -2.70 -12.78 20.35
N LEU A 190 -1.64 -13.04 19.59
CA LEU A 190 -0.67 -14.11 19.90
C LEU A 190 0.66 -13.57 20.42
N SER A 191 1.07 -12.37 19.98
CA SER A 191 2.31 -11.73 20.43
C SER A 191 2.28 -10.21 20.20
N ASP A 192 3.24 -9.50 20.80
CA ASP A 192 3.46 -8.06 20.58
C ASP A 192 4.14 -7.82 19.22
N GLN A 193 3.40 -8.09 18.15
CA GLN A 193 3.91 -7.91 16.79
C GLN A 193 4.26 -6.45 16.48
N VAL A 194 3.71 -5.48 17.20
CA VAL A 194 4.11 -4.08 17.08
C VAL A 194 5.54 -3.90 17.59
N GLY A 195 5.82 -4.36 18.81
CA GLY A 195 7.15 -4.32 19.41
C GLY A 195 8.19 -5.12 18.62
N GLU A 196 7.84 -6.34 18.20
CA GLU A 196 8.70 -7.22 17.40
C GLU A 196 9.08 -6.58 16.06
N ASN A 197 8.10 -6.09 15.29
CA ASN A 197 8.34 -5.44 14.01
C ASN A 197 9.22 -4.18 14.18
N ALA A 198 8.94 -3.37 15.21
CA ALA A 198 9.73 -2.18 15.49
C ALA A 198 11.17 -2.51 15.90
N ALA A 199 11.39 -3.61 16.62
CA ALA A 199 12.73 -4.08 16.99
C ALA A 199 13.53 -4.54 15.76
N ILE A 200 12.90 -5.28 14.84
CA ILE A 200 13.52 -5.70 13.57
C ILE A 200 13.97 -4.49 12.75
N VAL A 201 13.10 -3.50 12.59
CA VAL A 201 13.43 -2.26 11.84
C VAL A 201 14.59 -1.53 12.50
N ARG A 202 14.57 -1.34 13.83
CA ARG A 202 15.69 -0.70 14.56
C ARG A 202 17.01 -1.46 14.36
N GLU A 203 16.99 -2.78 14.45
CA GLU A 203 18.18 -3.60 14.25
C GLU A 203 18.75 -3.41 12.83
N LEU A 204 17.92 -3.58 11.80
CA LEU A 204 18.34 -3.51 10.40
C LEU A 204 18.81 -2.11 10.00
N CYS A 205 18.08 -1.06 10.39
CA CYS A 205 18.45 0.32 10.05
C CYS A 205 19.69 0.81 10.82
N SER A 206 19.96 0.28 12.01
CA SER A 206 21.18 0.62 12.76
C SER A 206 22.46 0.07 12.11
N ARG A 207 22.36 -1.04 11.36
CA ARG A 207 23.48 -1.64 10.63
C ARG A 207 23.79 -0.91 9.33
N ALA A 208 22.76 -0.43 8.63
CA ALA A 208 22.92 0.30 7.38
C ALA A 208 23.49 1.72 7.55
N ALA A 209 23.45 2.27 8.78
CA ALA A 209 24.01 3.58 9.13
C ALA A 209 25.50 3.53 9.55
N ARG A 210 26.12 2.36 9.52
CA ARG A 210 27.56 2.14 9.75
C ARG A 210 28.25 1.80 8.43
#